data_AF-A0AAN6LB93-F1
#
_entry.id   AF-A0AAN6LB93-F1
#
_cell.length_a   1.000
_cell.length_b   1.000
_cell.length_c   1.000
_cell.angle_alpha   90.00
_cell.angle_beta   90.00
_cell.angle_gamma   90.00
#
_symmetry.space_group_name_H-M   'P 1'
#
loop_
_entity.id
_entity.type
_entity.pdbx_description
1 polymer ?
#
loop_
_entity_poly.entity_id
_entity_poly.type
_entity_poly.pdbx_seq_one_letter_code
_entity_poly.pdbx_strand_id
1 'polypeptide(L)'
;MPLNRIIRSARLGAFLRNGNEIIAEVAIETQKWKRIESHIDKPRLLKILEETTTPLPADTAKAIVREIEHDVDRHLDVVLQNDAGQYIGTEHVVQK
;
A
#
# COMPACT_ATOMS: atom_id res chain seq x y z
N MET A 1 6.79 -10.18 17.38
CA MET A 1 6.05 -10.69 16.21
C MET A 1 5.64 -9.51 15.36
N PRO A 2 5.74 -9.56 14.02
CA PRO A 2 5.29 -8.43 13.20
C PRO A 2 3.76 -8.31 13.33
N LEU A 3 3.31 -7.21 13.93
CA LEU A 3 1.97 -7.10 14.53
C LEU A 3 0.82 -6.87 13.54
N ASN A 4 1.00 -7.05 12.23
CA ASN A 4 -0.11 -6.96 11.25
C ASN A 4 0.26 -7.56 9.88
N ARG A 5 0.58 -8.87 9.85
CA ARG A 5 0.85 -9.57 8.58
C ARG A 5 -0.39 -9.53 7.69
N ILE A 6 -0.20 -9.14 6.43
CA ILE A 6 -1.23 -9.16 5.38
C ILE A 6 -1.45 -10.62 4.95
N ILE A 7 -2.70 -11.07 5.03
CA ILE A 7 -3.14 -12.41 4.61
C ILE A 7 -3.73 -12.35 3.20
N ARG A 8 -4.55 -11.33 2.92
CA ARG A 8 -5.14 -11.11 1.61
C ARG A 8 -5.12 -9.63 1.25
N SER A 9 -4.93 -9.37 -0.04
CA SER A 9 -5.01 -8.06 -0.65
C SER A 9 -5.90 -8.10 -1.89
N ALA A 10 -6.35 -6.91 -2.31
CA ALA A 10 -7.08 -6.70 -3.54
C ALA A 10 -6.29 -5.73 -4.43
N ARG A 11 -6.31 -5.98 -5.74
CA ARG A 11 -5.62 -5.11 -6.71
C ARG A 11 -6.33 -3.77 -6.83
N LEU A 12 -5.55 -2.69 -6.74
CA LEU A 12 -5.97 -1.32 -7.03
C LEU A 12 -5.66 -0.96 -8.49
N GLY A 13 -4.46 -1.33 -8.95
CA GLY A 13 -3.95 -0.98 -10.28
C GLY A 13 -2.45 -1.17 -10.37
N ALA A 14 -1.81 -0.34 -11.17
CA ALA A 14 -0.36 -0.19 -11.21
C ALA A 14 -0.04 1.28 -11.52
N PHE A 15 1.12 1.76 -11.06
CA PHE A 15 1.59 3.11 -11.35
C PHE A 15 3.09 3.10 -11.65
N LEU A 16 3.57 4.14 -12.35
CA LEU A 16 4.98 4.30 -12.66
C LEU A 16 5.67 5.14 -11.60
N ARG A 17 6.82 4.67 -11.10
CA ARG A 17 7.71 5.44 -10.24
C ARG A 17 9.15 5.18 -10.65
N ASN A 18 9.90 6.23 -10.92
CA ASN A 18 11.32 6.15 -11.33
C ASN A 18 11.56 5.21 -12.54
N GLY A 19 10.61 5.13 -13.46
CA GLY A 19 10.68 4.24 -14.63
C GLY A 19 10.30 2.78 -14.38
N ASN A 20 9.98 2.41 -13.14
CA ASN A 20 9.51 1.07 -12.77
C ASN A 20 7.99 1.07 -12.61
N GLU A 21 7.35 0.00 -13.10
CA GLU A 21 5.93 -0.27 -12.81
C GLU A 21 5.81 -0.90 -11.42
N ILE A 22 5.00 -0.29 -10.57
CA ILE A 22 4.70 -0.77 -9.22
C ILE A 22 3.25 -1.20 -9.18
N ILE A 23 3.01 -2.45 -8.77
CA ILE A 23 1.65 -2.96 -8.56
C ILE A 23 1.11 -2.41 -7.24
N ALA A 24 -0.04 -1.74 -7.33
CA ALA A 24 -0.75 -1.20 -6.18
C ALA A 24 -1.83 -2.17 -5.71
N GLU A 25 -1.82 -2.48 -4.42
CA GLU A 25 -2.80 -3.32 -3.77
C GLU A 25 -3.28 -2.69 -2.46
N VAL A 26 -4.37 -3.20 -1.92
CA VAL A 26 -4.91 -2.83 -0.61
C VAL A 26 -5.15 -4.09 0.20
N ALA A 27 -4.73 -4.11 1.46
CA ALA A 27 -5.00 -5.22 2.36
C ALA A 27 -6.51 -5.29 2.67
N ILE A 28 -7.10 -6.46 2.40
CA ILE A 28 -8.50 -6.75 2.75
C ILE A 28 -8.59 -7.65 3.98
N GLU A 29 -7.50 -8.34 4.31
CA GLU A 29 -7.41 -9.21 5.48
C GLU A 29 -5.97 -9.21 6.03
N THR A 30 -5.84 -8.97 7.32
CA THR A 30 -4.61 -9.14 8.09
C THR A 30 -4.84 -10.17 9.19
N GLN A 31 -3.81 -10.49 9.95
CA GLN A 31 -3.95 -11.32 11.15
C GLN A 31 -4.87 -10.73 12.23
N LYS A 32 -5.13 -9.42 12.23
CA LYS A 32 -5.94 -8.75 13.27
C LYS A 32 -7.33 -8.34 12.81
N TRP A 33 -7.52 -8.09 11.52
CA TRP A 33 -8.76 -7.53 11.02
C TRP A 33 -9.06 -7.98 9.59
N LYS A 34 -10.33 -7.82 9.22
CA LYS A 34 -10.82 -8.03 7.86
C LYS A 34 -11.73 -6.86 7.48
N ARG A 35 -11.68 -6.43 6.23
CA ARG A 35 -12.58 -5.41 5.66
C ARG A 35 -13.25 -5.92 4.40
N ILE A 36 -14.40 -5.34 4.08
CA ILE A 36 -15.14 -5.67 2.87
C ILE A 36 -14.55 -4.88 1.71
N GLU A 37 -14.16 -5.57 0.64
CA GLU A 37 -13.50 -4.96 -0.52
C GLU A 37 -14.36 -3.89 -1.19
N SER A 38 -15.70 -4.07 -1.22
CA SER A 38 -16.62 -3.10 -1.81
C SER A 38 -16.70 -1.75 -1.06
N HIS A 39 -16.19 -1.69 0.18
CA HIS A 39 -16.13 -0.43 0.94
C HIS A 39 -14.84 0.34 0.68
N ILE A 40 -13.94 -0.18 -0.15
CA ILE A 40 -12.65 0.44 -0.43
C ILE A 40 -12.78 1.37 -1.63
N ASP A 41 -12.45 2.64 -1.43
CA ASP A 41 -12.32 3.61 -2.50
C ASP A 41 -11.00 3.39 -3.27
N LYS A 42 -11.03 2.39 -4.17
CA LYS A 42 -9.83 2.00 -4.94
C LYS A 42 -9.26 3.14 -5.79
N PRO A 43 -10.09 3.93 -6.53
CA PRO A 43 -9.57 5.06 -7.29
C PRO A 43 -8.84 6.08 -6.42
N ARG A 44 -9.39 6.42 -5.25
CA ARG A 44 -8.74 7.37 -4.34
C ARG A 44 -7.41 6.84 -3.82
N LEU A 45 -7.34 5.56 -3.41
CA LEU A 45 -6.11 4.98 -2.90
C LEU A 45 -5.00 4.92 -3.96
N LEU A 46 -5.35 4.52 -5.19
CA LEU A 46 -4.39 4.49 -6.29
C LEU A 46 -3.85 5.91 -6.58
N LYS A 47 -4.75 6.90 -6.62
CA LYS A 47 -4.38 8.30 -6.80
C LYS A 47 -3.41 8.79 -5.72
N ILE A 48 -3.64 8.49 -4.45
CA ILE A 48 -2.73 8.87 -3.36
C ILE A 48 -1.34 8.21 -3.54
N LEU A 49 -1.30 6.94 -3.94
CA LEU A 49 -0.04 6.24 -4.23
C LEU A 49 0.70 6.83 -5.45
N GLU A 50 -0.02 7.33 -6.44
CA GLU A 50 0.53 8.01 -7.62
C GLU A 50 1.06 9.40 -7.29
N GLU A 51 0.36 10.15 -6.43
CA GLU A 51 0.68 11.53 -6.09
C GLU A 51 1.74 11.66 -4.98
N THR A 52 2.02 10.58 -4.23
CA THR A 52 3.04 10.63 -3.19
C THR A 52 4.42 10.99 -3.75
N THR A 53 5.10 11.90 -3.07
CA THR A 53 6.50 12.27 -3.37
C THR A 53 7.50 11.46 -2.55
N THR A 54 7.03 10.50 -1.76
CA THR A 54 7.90 9.67 -0.93
C THR A 54 8.76 8.78 -1.84
N PRO A 55 10.09 8.86 -1.76
CA PRO A 55 10.95 7.99 -2.55
C PRO A 55 10.69 6.54 -2.18
N LEU A 56 10.42 5.69 -3.18
CA LEU A 56 10.32 4.25 -2.98
C LEU A 56 11.69 3.60 -3.27
N PRO A 57 12.11 2.59 -2.49
CA PRO A 57 13.28 1.79 -2.79
C PRO A 57 13.24 1.22 -4.21
N ALA A 58 14.39 1.19 -4.89
CA ALA A 58 14.48 0.84 -6.31
C ALA A 58 14.00 -0.59 -6.64
N ASP A 59 14.04 -1.49 -5.67
CA ASP A 59 13.60 -2.88 -5.75
C ASP A 59 12.11 -3.07 -5.42
N THR A 60 11.36 -1.99 -5.20
CA THR A 60 9.92 -2.05 -4.94
C THR A 60 9.16 -2.46 -6.20
N ALA A 61 8.53 -3.62 -6.12
CA ALA A 61 7.62 -4.13 -7.16
C ALA A 61 6.15 -3.98 -6.77
N LYS A 62 5.86 -4.00 -5.46
CA LYS A 62 4.50 -3.92 -4.92
C LYS A 62 4.40 -2.93 -3.78
N ALA A 63 3.31 -2.16 -3.80
CA ALA A 63 2.90 -1.27 -2.72
C ALA A 63 1.51 -1.69 -2.23
N ILE A 64 1.43 -2.15 -0.99
CA ILE A 64 0.19 -2.67 -0.40
C ILE A 64 -0.28 -1.72 0.71
N VAL A 65 -1.37 -1.00 0.47
CA VAL A 65 -2.02 -0.15 1.48
C VAL A 65 -2.55 -1.06 2.59
N ARG A 66 -1.90 -1.04 3.74
CA ARG A 66 -2.25 -1.85 4.90
C ARG A 66 -3.32 -1.15 5.73
N GLU A 67 -3.10 0.10 6.11
CA GLU A 67 -4.00 0.85 6.96
C GLU A 67 -4.49 2.09 6.21
N ILE A 68 -5.81 2.28 6.20
CA ILE A 68 -6.46 3.39 5.53
C ILE A 68 -6.84 4.36 6.64
N GLU A 69 -6.10 5.46 6.74
CA GLU A 69 -6.37 6.60 7.62
C GLU A 69 -6.46 6.22 9.11
N HIS A 70 -5.33 6.27 9.80
CA HIS A 70 -5.28 6.32 11.26
C HIS A 70 -4.66 7.67 11.69
N ASP A 71 -5.31 8.34 12.65
CA ASP A 71 -4.87 9.57 13.30
C ASP A 71 -4.92 10.91 12.52
N VAL A 72 -4.58 11.98 13.25
CA VAL A 72 -4.70 13.42 12.94
C VAL A 72 -4.13 13.83 11.56
N ASP A 73 -3.18 13.05 11.02
CA ASP A 73 -2.39 13.41 9.84
C ASP A 73 -2.88 12.80 8.52
N ARG A 74 -3.99 12.03 8.53
CA ARG A 74 -4.61 11.43 7.32
C ARG A 74 -3.61 10.72 6.38
N HIS A 75 -2.73 9.88 6.94
CA HIS A 75 -1.75 9.11 6.18
C HIS A 75 -2.22 7.68 5.91
N LEU A 76 -1.62 7.05 4.90
CA LEU A 76 -1.75 5.63 4.57
C LEU A 76 -0.49 4.89 4.98
N ASP A 77 -0.64 3.75 5.66
CA ASP A 77 0.47 2.82 5.85
C ASP A 77 0.59 1.93 4.63
N VAL A 78 1.74 1.97 3.97
CA VAL A 78 2.00 1.21 2.74
C VAL A 78 3.14 0.24 2.96
N VAL A 79 2.86 -1.05 2.85
CA VAL A 79 3.87 -2.11 2.91
C VAL A 79 4.48 -2.29 1.52
N LEU A 80 5.80 -2.22 1.45
CA LEU A 80 6.56 -2.39 0.21
C LEU A 80 7.13 -3.79 0.11
N GLN A 81 7.00 -4.40 -1.08
CA GLN A 81 7.59 -5.70 -1.38
C GLN A 81 8.33 -5.69 -2.71
N ASN A 82 9.36 -6.53 -2.81
CA ASN A 82 10.07 -6.78 -4.05
C ASN A 82 9.35 -7.80 -4.94
N ASP A 83 9.89 -8.09 -6.13
CA ASP A 83 9.32 -9.05 -7.07
C ASP A 83 9.18 -10.48 -6.50
N ALA A 84 10.03 -10.84 -5.53
CA ALA A 84 9.95 -12.12 -4.83
C ALA A 84 8.88 -12.12 -3.71
N GLY A 85 8.16 -11.02 -3.51
CA GLY A 85 7.17 -10.86 -2.43
C GLY A 85 7.80 -10.70 -1.05
N GLN A 86 9.10 -10.42 -0.97
CA GLN A 86 9.79 -10.20 0.30
C GLN A 86 9.52 -8.78 0.78
N TYR A 87 9.38 -8.63 2.09
CA TYR A 87 9.20 -7.34 2.74
C TYR A 87 10.44 -6.46 2.58
N ILE A 88 10.27 -5.26 2.02
CA ILE A 88 11.31 -4.23 1.94
C ILE A 88 11.16 -3.27 3.12
N GLY A 89 9.95 -2.75 3.34
CA GLY A 89 9.70 -1.67 4.30
C GLY A 89 8.23 -1.32 4.46
N THR A 90 7.95 -0.37 5.35
CA THR A 90 6.63 0.27 5.49
C THR A 90 6.83 1.77 5.37
N GLU A 91 6.06 2.42 4.50
CA GLU A 91 6.09 3.87 4.30
C GLU A 91 4.78 4.50 4.76
N HIS A 92 4.88 5.71 5.31
CA HIS A 92 3.73 6.54 5.65
C HIS A 92 3.49 7.53 4.51
N VAL A 93 2.44 7.27 3.73
CA VAL A 93 2.10 8.09 2.56
C VAL A 93 1.03 9.09 2.94
N VAL A 94 1.35 10.38 2.84
CA VAL A 94 0.41 11.48 3.06
C VAL A 94 -0.08 12.00 1.71
N GLN A 95 -1.37 12.29 1.61
CA GLN A 95 -1.93 13.01 0.46
C GLN A 95 -1.42 14.46 0.49
N LYS A 96 -0.82 14.93 -0.62
CA LYS A 96 -0.46 16.33 -0.80
C LYS A 96 -1.60 17.15 -1.39
#